data_AF-A0A7X9FG86-F1
#
_entry.id   AF-A0A7X9FG86-F1
#
_cell.length_a   1.000
_cell.length_b   1.000
_cell.length_c   1.000
_cell.angle_alpha   90.00
_cell.angle_beta   90.00
_cell.angle_gamma   90.00
#
_symmetry.space_group_name_H-M   'P 1'
#
loop_
_entity.id
_entity.type
_entity.pdbx_description
1 polymer ?
#
loop_
_entity_poly.entity_id
_entity_poly.type
_entity_poly.pdbx_seq_one_letter_code
_entity_poly.pdbx_strand_id
1 'polypeptide(L)'
;MAATVEDLRVRVENLARTADRQALHPIDWYRFYEIVIFAVQEGLDRQFDSADLAGLLKESGFSPDIVGRLTFMYSHGGDLLRQYLAVAEMA
;
A
#
# COMPACT_ATOMS: atom_id res chain seq x y z
N MET A 1 3.91 10.37 18.28
CA MET A 1 4.35 10.98 17.00
C MET A 1 3.32 10.56 15.97
N ALA A 2 2.78 11.50 15.19
CA ALA A 2 1.92 11.14 14.07
C ALA A 2 2.76 10.44 12.99
N ALA A 3 2.21 9.41 12.34
CA ALA A 3 2.86 8.80 11.21
C ALA A 3 2.98 9.79 10.05
N THR A 4 3.96 9.59 9.18
CA THR A 4 4.27 10.46 8.05
C THR A 4 4.28 9.67 6.74
N VAL A 5 4.22 10.38 5.61
CA VAL A 5 4.40 9.78 4.28
C VAL A 5 5.76 9.08 4.15
N GLU A 6 6.78 9.56 4.85
CA GLU A 6 8.09 8.91 4.86
C GLU A 6 8.04 7.54 5.56
N ASP A 7 7.28 7.40 6.65
CA ASP A 7 7.06 6.09 7.31
C ASP A 7 6.37 5.10 6.36
N LEU A 8 5.41 5.59 5.56
CA LEU A 8 4.75 4.80 4.53
C LEU A 8 5.73 4.37 3.43
N ARG A 9 6.55 5.29 2.93
CA ARG A 9 7.57 5.02 1.92
C ARG A 9 8.55 3.94 2.38
N VAL A 10 9.08 4.07 3.60
CA VAL A 10 9.98 3.09 4.20
C VAL A 10 9.35 1.70 4.27
N ARG A 11 8.05 1.59 4.57
CA ARG A 11 7.35 0.30 4.57
C ARG A 11 7.26 -0.33 3.19
N VAL A 12 6.98 0.47 2.15
CA VAL A 12 6.96 -0.02 0.75
C VAL A 12 8.35 -0.47 0.32
N GLU A 13 9.39 0.29 0.64
CA GLU A 13 10.78 -0.08 0.36
C GLU A 13 11.20 -1.37 1.09
N ASN A 14 10.74 -1.58 2.32
CA ASN A 14 10.97 -2.83 3.07
C ASN A 14 10.32 -4.04 2.38
N LEU A 15 9.09 -3.88 1.88
CA LEU A 15 8.46 -4.90 1.06
C LEU A 15 9.31 -5.17 -0.18
N ALA A 16 9.72 -4.13 -0.90
CA ALA A 16 10.50 -4.24 -2.13
C ALA A 16 11.90 -4.87 -1.96
N ARG A 17 12.48 -4.78 -0.75
CA ARG A 17 13.74 -5.44 -0.39
C ARG A 17 13.60 -6.94 -0.18
N THR A 18 12.41 -7.41 0.20
CA THR A 18 12.20 -8.80 0.65
C THR A 18 11.31 -9.63 -0.27
N ALA A 19 10.42 -8.98 -1.02
CA ALA A 19 9.51 -9.65 -1.93
C ALA A 19 10.21 -10.06 -3.24
N ASP A 20 9.73 -11.14 -3.84
CA ASP A 20 10.08 -11.47 -5.21
C ASP A 20 9.37 -10.48 -6.17
N ARG A 21 10.17 -9.85 -7.03
CA ARG A 21 9.73 -8.77 -7.93
C ARG A 21 8.97 -9.26 -9.17
N GLN A 22 8.96 -10.56 -9.41
CA GLN A 22 8.31 -11.23 -10.53
C GLN A 22 7.08 -12.03 -10.09
N ALA A 23 7.08 -12.57 -8.87
CA ALA A 23 5.97 -13.35 -8.34
C ALA A 23 5.79 -13.18 -6.83
N LEU A 24 4.83 -12.36 -6.41
CA LEU A 24 4.53 -12.13 -5.00
C LEU A 24 4.11 -13.42 -4.28
N HIS A 25 4.81 -13.77 -3.22
CA HIS A 25 4.42 -14.85 -2.32
C HIS A 25 3.19 -14.41 -1.48
N PRO A 26 2.33 -15.33 -1.01
CA PRO A 26 1.21 -14.97 -0.13
C PRO A 26 1.59 -14.11 1.09
N ILE A 27 2.82 -14.26 1.60
CA ILE A 27 3.33 -13.42 2.71
C ILE A 27 3.59 -11.97 2.29
N ASP A 28 3.98 -11.73 1.04
CA ASP A 28 4.21 -10.39 0.51
C ASP A 28 2.88 -9.67 0.34
N TRP A 29 1.84 -10.39 -0.08
CA TRP A 29 0.47 -9.89 -0.11
C TRP A 29 -0.03 -9.48 1.27
N TYR A 30 0.18 -10.33 2.28
CA TYR A 30 -0.18 -10.00 3.66
C TYR A 30 0.51 -8.72 4.13
N ARG A 31 1.84 -8.62 3.95
CA ARG A 31 2.61 -7.41 4.29
C ARG A 31 2.11 -6.18 3.52
N PHE A 32 1.75 -6.35 2.25
CA PHE A 32 1.21 -5.25 1.47
C PHE A 32 -0.15 -4.78 2.00
N TYR A 33 -1.04 -5.70 2.41
CA TYR A 33 -2.29 -5.31 3.05
C TYR A 33 -2.07 -4.53 4.35
N GLU A 34 -1.07 -4.89 5.15
CA GLU A 34 -0.70 -4.10 6.34
C GLU A 34 -0.26 -2.67 5.97
N ILE A 35 0.40 -2.49 4.82
CA ILE A 35 0.77 -1.16 4.31
C ILE A 35 -0.47 -0.37 3.91
N VAL A 36 -1.42 -0.99 3.20
CA VAL A 36 -2.68 -0.34 2.80
C VAL A 36 -3.47 0.10 4.04
N ILE A 37 -3.60 -0.79 5.02
CA ILE A 37 -4.32 -0.52 6.28
C ILE A 37 -3.67 0.66 7.01
N PHE A 38 -2.34 0.63 7.16
CA PHE A 38 -1.58 1.70 7.78
C PHE A 38 -1.78 3.04 7.07
N ALA A 39 -1.68 3.06 5.73
CA ALA A 39 -1.84 4.29 4.96
C ALA A 39 -3.23 4.93 5.16
N VAL A 40 -4.29 4.12 5.18
CA VAL A 40 -5.67 4.60 5.35
C VAL A 40 -5.96 5.04 6.78
N GLN A 41 -5.55 4.25 7.78
CA GLN A 41 -5.80 4.59 9.19
C GLN A 41 -5.11 5.89 9.60
N GLU A 42 -3.92 6.13 9.08
CA GLU A 42 -3.15 7.36 9.34
C GLU A 42 -3.53 8.51 8.36
N GLY A 43 -4.45 8.27 7.41
CA GLY A 43 -4.86 9.26 6.41
C GLY A 43 -3.76 9.69 5.44
N LEU A 44 -2.71 8.89 5.31
CA LEU A 44 -1.54 9.15 4.47
C LEU A 44 -1.81 8.90 2.99
N ASP A 45 -2.76 8.03 2.68
CA ASP A 45 -3.15 7.69 1.29
C ASP A 45 -3.72 8.90 0.50
N ARG A 46 -4.14 9.96 1.20
CA ARG A 46 -4.56 11.23 0.61
C ARG A 46 -3.39 12.11 0.16
N GLN A 47 -2.20 11.86 0.71
CA GLN A 47 -0.97 12.60 0.42
C GLN A 47 0.01 11.77 -0.42
N PHE A 48 -0.09 10.45 -0.36
CA PHE A 48 0.69 9.50 -1.12
C PHE A 48 -0.28 8.62 -1.90
N ASP A 49 -0.50 8.94 -3.17
CA ASP A 49 -1.55 8.32 -3.95
C ASP A 49 -1.07 7.04 -4.66
N SER A 50 -1.97 6.42 -5.42
CA SER A 50 -1.64 5.20 -6.17
C SER A 50 -0.57 5.41 -7.26
N ALA A 51 -0.41 6.64 -7.78
CA ALA A 51 0.62 6.97 -8.76
C ALA A 51 1.99 7.13 -8.09
N ASP A 52 2.05 7.73 -6.89
CA ASP A 52 3.25 7.78 -6.07
C ASP A 52 3.74 6.36 -5.73
N LEU A 53 2.83 5.50 -5.29
CA LEU A 53 3.12 4.08 -5.05
C LEU A 53 3.64 3.39 -6.32
N ALA A 54 3.00 3.63 -7.47
CA ALA A 54 3.41 3.04 -8.73
C ALA A 54 4.84 3.44 -9.11
N GLY A 55 5.21 4.71 -8.89
CA GLY A 55 6.56 5.21 -9.11
C GLY A 55 7.58 4.44 -8.26
N LEU A 56 7.33 4.36 -6.96
CA LEU A 56 8.24 3.71 -6.02
C LEU A 56 8.43 2.21 -6.31
N LEU A 57 7.35 1.49 -6.65
CA LEU A 57 7.41 0.07 -7.00
C LEU A 57 8.18 -0.16 -8.31
N LYS A 58 8.02 0.72 -9.31
CA LYS A 58 8.78 0.65 -10.56
C LYS A 58 10.27 0.90 -10.33
N GLU A 59 10.62 1.93 -9.56
CA GLU A 59 12.01 2.23 -9.18
C GLU A 59 12.66 1.08 -8.43
N SER A 60 11.86 0.36 -7.64
CA SER A 60 12.29 -0.84 -6.92
C SER A 60 12.41 -2.10 -7.80
N GLY A 61 12.07 -2.02 -9.09
CA GLY A 61 12.25 -3.10 -10.06
C GLY A 61 11.14 -4.15 -10.10
N PHE A 62 9.95 -3.86 -9.57
CA PHE A 62 8.80 -4.74 -9.74
C PHE A 62 8.35 -4.82 -11.21
N SER A 63 7.89 -5.99 -11.64
CA SER A 63 7.35 -6.16 -12.98
C SER A 63 6.07 -5.31 -13.17
N PRO A 64 5.76 -4.86 -14.41
CA PRO A 64 4.57 -4.05 -14.66
C PRO A 64 3.25 -4.70 -14.20
N ASP A 65 3.14 -6.03 -14.30
CA ASP A 65 1.98 -6.79 -13.81
C ASP A 65 1.86 -6.69 -12.28
N ILE A 66 2.95 -6.89 -11.54
CA ILE A 66 2.95 -6.77 -10.08
C ILE A 66 2.64 -5.33 -9.66
N VAL A 67 3.25 -4.34 -10.30
CA VAL A 67 2.94 -2.92 -10.04
C VAL A 67 1.45 -2.66 -10.22
N GLY A 68 0.85 -3.12 -11.32
CA GLY A 68 -0.58 -2.93 -11.59
C GLY A 68 -1.50 -3.56 -10.54
N ARG A 69 -1.16 -4.76 -10.05
CA ARG A 69 -1.97 -5.43 -9.01
C ARG A 69 -1.85 -4.74 -7.66
N LEU A 70 -0.64 -4.33 -7.28
CA LEU A 70 -0.40 -3.64 -6.00
C LEU A 70 -1.06 -2.25 -5.99
N THR A 71 -0.95 -1.48 -7.09
CA THR A 71 -1.59 -0.16 -7.18
C THR A 71 -3.11 -0.25 -7.20
N PHE A 72 -3.66 -1.25 -7.92
CA PHE A 72 -5.09 -1.54 -7.87
C PHE A 72 -5.55 -1.83 -6.44
N MET A 73 -4.84 -2.71 -5.73
CA MET A 73 -5.19 -3.05 -4.34
C MET A 73 -5.02 -1.87 -3.38
N TYR A 74 -4.04 -1.00 -3.59
CA TYR A 74 -3.86 0.19 -2.78
C TYR A 74 -5.03 1.17 -2.90
N SER A 75 -5.44 1.46 -4.15
CA SER A 75 -6.58 2.33 -4.41
C SER A 75 -7.90 1.68 -3.98
N HIS A 76 -8.23 0.52 -4.56
CA HIS A 76 -9.53 -0.11 -4.36
C HIS A 76 -9.69 -0.68 -2.94
N GLY A 77 -8.65 -1.32 -2.42
CA GLY A 77 -8.64 -1.81 -1.04
C GLY A 77 -8.72 -0.66 -0.03
N GLY A 78 -8.06 0.47 -0.33
CA GLY A 78 -8.16 1.67 0.49
C GLY A 78 -9.57 2.27 0.52
N ASP A 79 -10.24 2.34 -0.63
CA ASP A 79 -11.63 2.80 -0.74
C ASP A 79 -12.59 1.92 0.08
N LEU A 80 -12.47 0.60 -0.05
CA LEU A 80 -13.28 -0.34 0.72
C LEU A 80 -13.04 -0.17 2.22
N LEU A 81 -11.78 -0.09 2.63
CA LEU A 81 -11.42 0.06 4.04
C LEU A 81 -11.99 1.35 4.65
N ARG A 82 -11.94 2.47 3.92
CA ARG A 82 -12.58 3.71 4.35
C ARG A 82 -14.09 3.56 4.54
N GLN A 83 -14.77 2.89 3.62
CA GLN A 83 -16.21 2.64 3.74
C GLN A 83 -16.51 1.81 4.99
N TYR A 84 -15.72 0.77 5.27
CA TYR A 84 -15.88 -0.04 6.48
C TYR A 84 -15.64 0.76 7.77
N LEU A 85 -14.57 1.57 7.82
CA LEU A 85 -14.27 2.40 8.99
C LEU A 85 -15.37 3.44 9.24
N ALA A 86 -15.89 4.07 8.17
CA ALA A 86 -17.00 5.00 8.28
C ALA A 86 -18.27 4.35 8.85
N VAL A 87 -18.56 3.10 8.46
CA VAL A 87 -19.69 2.33 9.04
C VAL A 87 -19.43 2.00 10.51
N ALA A 88 -18.21 1.63 10.87
CA ALA A 88 -17.86 1.29 12.24
C ALA A 88 -17.96 2.48 13.21
N GLU A 89 -17.68 3.70 12.74
CA GLU A 89 -17.83 4.93 13.53
C GLU A 89 -19.29 5.34 13.77
N MET A 90 -20.23 4.78 13.00
CA MET A 90 -21.67 5.06 13.11
C MET A 90 -22.43 4.07 14.02
N ALA A 91 -21.78 2.98 14.46
CA ALA A 91 -22.37 1.90 15.26
C ALA A 91 -22.08 2.07 16.76
#